data_AF-A0A7C7CYH8-F1
#
_entry.id   AF-A0A7C7CYH8-F1
#
_cell.length_a   1.000
_cell.length_b   1.000
_cell.length_c   1.000
_cell.angle_alpha   90.00
_cell.angle_beta   90.00
_cell.angle_gamma   90.00
#
_symmetry.space_group_name_H-M   'P 1'
#
loop_
_entity.id
_entity.type
_entity.pdbx_description
1 polymer ?
#
loop_
_entity_poly.entity_id
_entity_poly.type
_entity_poly.pdbx_seq_one_letter_code
_entity_poly.pdbx_strand_id
1 'polypeptide(L)'
;MAIILEVDPELVYSHLDLITLGTAADLVPLLDENRSIVYHGLKSLEKTEKPGLHALLEVSNLLEKELTVGRLIFGAAPRINAAGRLGDANRAVALFSTENPIEAAEIAKELDEENRNRQDIQQTIVDEALLKVNAECDLQNENAIVLWEEGWHQGVIGIVASRIKEEF
;
A
#
# COMPACT_ATOMS: atom_id res chain seq x y z
N MET A 1 -4.53 26.56 9.23
CA MET A 1 -3.65 27.48 8.48
C MET A 1 -3.16 26.69 7.28
N ALA A 2 -3.71 26.92 6.08
CA ALA A 2 -3.23 26.26 4.88
C ALA A 2 -1.86 26.87 4.55
N ILE A 3 -0.81 26.05 4.52
CA ILE A 3 0.48 26.45 4.00
C ILE A 3 0.27 26.56 2.48
N ILE A 4 0.19 27.79 1.97
CA ILE A 4 0.26 28.00 0.51
C ILE A 4 1.73 27.80 0.16
N LEU A 5 2.06 26.60 -0.31
CA LEU A 5 3.34 26.35 -0.94
C LEU A 5 3.31 27.07 -2.30
N GLU A 6 4.26 27.96 -2.56
CA GLU A 6 4.47 28.56 -3.89
C GLU A 6 5.06 27.50 -4.83
N VAL A 7 4.26 26.50 -5.19
CA VAL A 7 4.63 25.45 -6.15
C VAL A 7 4.08 25.83 -7.52
N ASP A 8 4.91 25.71 -8.54
CA ASP A 8 4.48 25.81 -9.93
C ASP A 8 3.35 24.79 -10.20
N PRO A 9 2.15 25.23 -10.61
CA PRO A 9 1.05 24.31 -10.93
C PRO A 9 1.41 23.27 -11.98
N GLU A 10 2.27 23.61 -12.96
CA GLU A 10 2.73 22.66 -13.98
C GLU A 10 3.55 21.52 -13.37
N LEU A 11 4.37 21.82 -12.36
CA LEU A 11 5.11 20.81 -11.62
C LEU A 11 4.14 19.86 -10.91
N VAL A 12 3.10 20.39 -10.25
CA VAL A 12 2.07 19.56 -9.58
C VAL A 12 1.34 18.67 -10.60
N TYR A 13 0.93 19.24 -11.74
CA TYR A 13 0.22 18.50 -12.77
C TYR A 13 1.06 17.39 -13.42
N SER A 14 2.36 17.62 -13.60
CA SER A 14 3.28 16.59 -14.09
C SER A 14 3.46 15.40 -13.14
N HIS A 15 3.02 15.51 -11.89
CA HIS A 15 3.10 14.47 -10.86
C HIS A 15 1.73 13.92 -10.42
N LEU A 16 0.66 14.19 -11.18
CA LEU A 16 -0.68 13.69 -10.88
C LEU A 16 -0.78 12.16 -10.79
N ASP A 17 0.09 11.45 -11.50
CA ASP A 17 0.22 9.99 -11.43
C ASP A 17 0.69 9.50 -10.04
N LEU A 18 1.76 10.10 -9.51
CA LEU A 18 2.27 9.84 -8.16
C LEU A 18 1.27 10.29 -7.08
N ILE A 19 0.68 11.48 -7.25
CA ILE A 19 -0.33 12.00 -6.32
C ILE A 19 -1.53 11.04 -6.27
N THR A 20 -1.98 10.52 -7.41
CA THR A 20 -3.07 9.55 -7.48
C THR A 20 -2.75 8.25 -6.77
N LEU A 21 -1.54 7.72 -6.95
CA LEU A 21 -1.10 6.51 -6.26
C LEU A 21 -1.07 6.71 -4.75
N GLY A 22 -0.53 7.84 -4.27
CA GLY A 22 -0.52 8.18 -2.84
C GLY A 22 -1.93 8.36 -2.27
N THR A 23 -2.79 9.10 -2.99
CA THR A 23 -4.20 9.32 -2.59
C THR A 23 -4.97 8.01 -2.51
N ALA A 24 -4.76 7.11 -3.48
CA ALA A 24 -5.35 5.77 -3.44
C ALA A 24 -4.82 4.94 -2.28
N ALA A 25 -3.50 4.96 -2.03
CA ALA A 25 -2.86 4.19 -0.97
C ALA A 25 -3.30 4.62 0.44
N ASP A 26 -3.62 5.90 0.63
CA ASP A 26 -4.08 6.45 1.93
C ASP A 26 -5.56 6.17 2.22
N LEU A 27 -6.29 5.54 1.29
CA LEU A 27 -7.71 5.19 1.43
C LEU A 27 -8.60 6.37 1.83
N VAL A 28 -8.22 7.59 1.44
CA VAL A 28 -9.00 8.79 1.75
C VAL A 28 -10.33 8.79 0.99
N PRO A 29 -11.38 9.45 1.54
CA PRO A 29 -12.65 9.59 0.82
C PRO A 29 -12.47 10.23 -0.55
N LEU A 30 -12.98 9.58 -1.59
CA LEU A 30 -12.98 10.09 -2.97
C LEU A 30 -14.16 11.03 -3.21
N LEU A 31 -14.14 12.14 -2.48
CA LEU A 31 -15.08 13.24 -2.59
C LEU A 31 -14.34 14.49 -3.08
N ASP A 32 -15.08 15.47 -3.58
CA ASP A 32 -14.59 16.81 -3.92
C ASP A 32 -13.24 16.83 -4.65
N GLU A 33 -12.19 17.40 -4.03
CA GLU A 33 -10.86 17.54 -4.62
C GLU A 33 -10.19 16.18 -4.86
N ASN A 34 -10.25 15.26 -3.90
CA ASN A 34 -9.67 13.91 -4.02
C ASN A 34 -10.27 13.17 -5.22
N ARG A 35 -11.59 13.32 -5.44
CA ARG A 35 -12.26 12.71 -6.59
C ARG A 35 -11.72 13.27 -7.91
N SER A 36 -11.53 14.58 -8.00
CA SER A 36 -11.03 15.25 -9.20
C SER A 36 -9.57 14.86 -9.48
N ILE A 37 -8.72 14.92 -8.45
CA ILE A 37 -7.30 14.52 -8.49
C ILE A 37 -7.17 13.10 -9.03
N VAL A 38 -7.88 12.15 -8.41
CA VAL A 38 -7.78 10.74 -8.79
C VAL A 38 -8.37 10.48 -10.18
N TYR A 39 -9.47 11.14 -10.56
CA TYR A 39 -10.04 10.99 -11.90
C TYR A 39 -9.05 11.41 -13.01
N HIS A 40 -8.40 12.55 -12.83
CA HIS A 40 -7.43 13.05 -13.81
C HIS A 40 -6.10 12.30 -13.74
N GLY A 41 -5.63 11.98 -12.54
CA GLY A 41 -4.35 11.33 -12.39
C GLY A 41 -4.36 9.83 -12.68
N LEU A 42 -5.50 9.14 -12.65
CA LEU A 42 -5.61 7.79 -13.24
C LEU A 42 -5.28 7.81 -14.74
N LYS A 43 -5.82 8.77 -15.48
CA LYS A 43 -5.50 8.96 -16.92
C LYS A 43 -4.04 9.35 -17.14
N SER A 44 -3.46 10.10 -16.20
CA SER A 44 -2.03 10.43 -16.21
C SER A 44 -1.17 9.19 -15.96
N LEU A 45 -1.58 8.35 -15.02
CA LEU A 45 -0.86 7.13 -14.62
C LEU A 45 -0.87 6.08 -15.75
N GLU A 46 -1.96 5.96 -16.50
CA GLU A 46 -2.03 5.10 -17.70
C GLU A 46 -1.02 5.49 -18.80
N LYS A 47 -0.54 6.73 -18.78
CA LYS A 47 0.40 7.29 -19.76
C LYS A 47 1.74 7.69 -19.14
N THR A 48 2.02 7.22 -17.93
CA THR A 48 3.22 7.65 -17.22
C THR A 48 4.48 7.15 -17.93
N GLU A 49 5.46 8.03 -18.07
CA GLU A 49 6.79 7.69 -18.55
C GLU A 49 7.78 7.50 -17.39
N LYS A 50 7.32 7.64 -16.13
CA LYS A 50 8.17 7.50 -14.94
C LYS A 50 8.57 6.04 -14.77
N PRO A 51 9.87 5.69 -14.82
CA PRO A 51 10.30 4.29 -14.78
C PRO A 51 9.82 3.54 -13.54
N GLY A 52 9.84 4.20 -12.38
CA GLY A 52 9.37 3.62 -11.11
C GLY A 52 7.89 3.24 -11.11
N LEU A 53 7.02 4.11 -11.64
CA LEU A 53 5.60 3.83 -11.73
C LEU A 53 5.32 2.69 -12.72
N HIS A 54 5.99 2.71 -13.87
CA HIS A 54 5.88 1.65 -14.87
C HIS A 54 6.27 0.29 -14.27
N ALA A 55 7.45 0.21 -13.65
CA ALA A 55 7.93 -1.01 -13.02
C ALA A 55 7.00 -1.51 -11.90
N LEU A 56 6.45 -0.60 -11.08
CA LEU A 56 5.49 -0.95 -10.04
C LEU A 56 4.19 -1.54 -10.62
N LEU A 57 3.65 -0.92 -11.67
CA LEU A 57 2.46 -1.43 -12.35
C LEU A 57 2.71 -2.80 -12.98
N GLU A 58 3.93 -3.05 -13.46
CA GLU A 58 4.33 -4.32 -14.05
C GLU A 58 4.31 -5.45 -13.02
N VAL A 59 5.05 -5.28 -11.91
CA VAL A 59 5.07 -6.29 -10.84
C VAL A 59 3.71 -6.43 -10.15
N SER A 60 2.87 -5.40 -10.23
CA SER A 60 1.47 -5.44 -9.76
C SER A 60 0.49 -6.07 -10.75
N ASN A 61 0.96 -6.46 -11.95
CA ASN A 61 0.15 -7.00 -13.03
C ASN A 61 -0.99 -6.04 -13.44
N LEU A 62 -0.67 -4.75 -13.63
CA LEU A 62 -1.62 -3.67 -13.94
C LEU A 62 -1.34 -2.94 -15.26
N LEU A 63 -0.18 -3.14 -15.88
CA LEU A 63 0.31 -2.30 -17.00
C LEU A 63 -0.60 -2.28 -18.24
N GLU A 64 -1.26 -3.39 -18.53
CA GLU A 64 -2.17 -3.53 -19.68
C GLU A 64 -3.65 -3.56 -19.26
N LYS A 65 -3.95 -3.13 -18.04
CA LYS A 65 -5.29 -3.17 -17.47
C LYS A 65 -5.80 -1.75 -17.27
N GLU A 66 -7.10 -1.56 -17.47
CA GLU A 66 -7.78 -0.31 -17.07
C GLU A 66 -7.44 0.02 -15.61
N LEU A 67 -6.88 1.19 -15.35
CA LEU A 67 -6.50 1.54 -13.99
C LEU A 67 -7.72 2.01 -13.22
N THR A 68 -7.97 1.37 -12.08
CA THR A 68 -9.02 1.78 -11.14
C THR A 68 -8.41 1.97 -9.77
N VAL A 69 -9.05 2.79 -8.94
CA VAL A 69 -8.59 3.03 -7.56
C VAL A 69 -8.49 1.72 -6.79
N GLY A 70 -9.47 0.82 -6.94
CA GLY A 70 -9.43 -0.51 -6.33
C GLY A 70 -8.21 -1.33 -6.79
N ARG A 71 -7.88 -1.31 -8.08
CA ARG A 71 -6.67 -1.99 -8.60
C ARG A 71 -5.39 -1.40 -8.03
N LEU A 72 -5.31 -0.08 -7.84
CA LEU A 72 -4.14 0.54 -7.19
C LEU A 72 -4.06 0.16 -5.70
N ILE A 73 -5.18 0.20 -4.99
CA ILE A 73 -5.26 -0.14 -3.56
C ILE A 73 -4.85 -1.59 -3.28
N PHE A 74 -5.33 -2.54 -4.09
CA PHE A 74 -5.08 -3.96 -3.85
C PHE A 74 -3.89 -4.52 -4.63
N GLY A 75 -3.44 -3.82 -5.67
CA GLY A 75 -2.31 -4.19 -6.51
C GLY A 75 -1.04 -3.43 -6.13
N ALA A 76 -0.98 -2.13 -6.41
CA ALA A 76 0.26 -1.36 -6.32
C ALA A 76 0.62 -0.94 -4.88
N ALA A 77 -0.33 -0.34 -4.15
CA ALA A 77 -0.11 0.19 -2.81
C ALA A 77 0.48 -0.82 -1.79
N PRO A 78 0.06 -2.11 -1.77
CA PRO A 78 0.61 -3.10 -0.83
C PRO A 78 2.12 -3.29 -0.93
N ARG A 79 2.71 -3.12 -2.13
CA ARG A 79 4.15 -3.27 -2.38
C ARG A 79 4.95 -2.12 -1.78
N ILE A 80 4.46 -0.90 -1.95
CA ILE A 80 5.05 0.29 -1.34
C ILE A 80 4.98 0.19 0.20
N ASN A 81 3.81 -0.20 0.70
CA ASN A 81 3.58 -0.27 2.14
C ASN A 81 4.34 -1.42 2.81
N ALA A 82 4.70 -2.47 2.08
CA ALA A 82 5.48 -3.58 2.60
C ALA A 82 6.89 -3.14 3.01
N ALA A 83 7.53 -2.25 2.24
CA ALA A 83 8.84 -1.70 2.57
C ALA A 83 8.84 -0.95 3.90
N GLY A 84 7.78 -0.20 4.21
CA GLY A 84 7.66 0.49 5.51
C GLY A 84 7.35 -0.45 6.69
N ARG A 85 6.93 -1.69 6.44
CA ARG A 85 6.50 -2.64 7.48
C ARG A 85 7.56 -3.69 7.80
N LEU A 86 8.22 -4.23 6.77
CA LEU A 86 9.19 -5.31 6.89
C LEU A 86 10.59 -4.95 6.39
N GLY A 87 10.72 -3.90 5.58
CA GLY A 87 11.92 -3.59 4.83
C GLY A 87 12.46 -2.20 5.10
N ASP A 88 13.04 -1.60 4.06
CA ASP A 88 13.54 -0.23 4.08
C ASP A 88 12.64 0.68 3.25
N ALA A 89 11.94 1.61 3.91
CA ALA A 89 11.07 2.59 3.25
C ALA A 89 11.81 3.46 2.22
N ASN A 90 13.14 3.60 2.31
CA ASN A 90 13.94 4.30 1.31
C ASN A 90 13.86 3.66 -0.09
N ARG A 91 13.52 2.36 -0.20
CA ARG A 91 13.34 1.71 -1.50
C ARG A 91 12.16 2.28 -2.28
N ALA A 92 11.07 2.63 -1.61
CA ALA A 92 9.96 3.31 -2.28
C ALA A 92 10.36 4.69 -2.81
N VAL A 93 11.18 5.42 -2.06
CA VAL A 93 11.72 6.72 -2.49
C VAL A 93 12.66 6.54 -3.68
N ALA A 94 13.56 5.56 -3.62
CA ALA A 94 14.49 5.23 -4.71
C ALA A 94 13.73 4.85 -5.99
N LEU A 95 12.69 4.02 -5.88
CA LEU A 95 11.84 3.63 -7.01
C LEU A 95 11.25 4.85 -7.72
N PHE A 96 10.67 5.80 -6.99
CA PHE A 96 10.00 6.95 -7.59
C PHE A 96 10.94 8.10 -7.98
N SER A 97 12.22 8.02 -7.58
CA SER A 97 13.23 9.04 -7.89
C SER A 97 14.24 8.61 -8.95
N THR A 98 14.30 7.32 -9.32
CA THR A 98 15.21 6.84 -10.36
C THR A 98 14.69 7.18 -11.77
N GLU A 99 15.63 7.58 -12.64
CA GLU A 99 15.41 7.76 -14.07
C GLU A 99 15.86 6.52 -14.89
N ASN A 100 16.41 5.50 -14.23
CA ASN A 100 16.91 4.29 -14.88
C ASN A 100 15.86 3.16 -14.85
N PRO A 101 15.32 2.72 -16.01
CA PRO A 101 14.33 1.65 -16.06
C PRO A 101 14.83 0.30 -15.53
N ILE A 102 16.12 0.01 -15.63
CA ILE A 102 16.69 -1.25 -15.13
C ILE A 102 16.67 -1.24 -13.60
N GLU A 103 17.15 -0.15 -13.00
CA GLU A 103 17.13 0.04 -11.54
C GLU A 103 15.70 0.05 -11.00
N ALA A 104 14.77 0.74 -11.67
CA ALA A 104 13.36 0.74 -11.31
C ALA A 104 12.76 -0.69 -11.28
N ALA A 105 13.09 -1.51 -12.29
CA ALA A 105 12.62 -2.89 -12.37
C ALA A 105 13.21 -3.78 -11.26
N GLU A 106 14.47 -3.56 -10.89
CA GLU A 106 15.11 -4.26 -9.75
C GLU A 106 14.43 -3.89 -8.44
N ILE A 107 14.30 -2.59 -8.15
CA ILE A 107 13.65 -2.11 -6.91
C ILE A 107 12.20 -2.59 -6.83
N ALA A 108 11.44 -2.53 -7.93
CA ALA A 108 10.05 -2.98 -7.95
C ALA A 108 9.91 -4.47 -7.63
N LYS A 109 10.84 -5.32 -8.08
CA LYS A 109 10.87 -6.75 -7.75
C LYS A 109 11.14 -6.98 -6.27
N GLU A 110 12.08 -6.23 -5.69
CA GLU A 110 12.36 -6.32 -4.26
C GLU A 110 11.13 -5.93 -3.41
N LEU A 111 10.43 -4.86 -3.77
CA LEU A 111 9.19 -4.45 -3.10
C LEU A 111 8.09 -5.52 -3.21
N ASP A 112 8.03 -6.20 -4.35
CA ASP A 112 7.10 -7.31 -4.58
C ASP A 112 7.44 -8.53 -3.73
N GLU A 113 8.73 -8.85 -3.58
CA GLU A 113 9.23 -9.88 -2.65
C GLU A 113 8.91 -9.55 -1.20
N GLU A 114 9.16 -8.32 -0.76
CA GLU A 114 8.81 -7.85 0.59
C GLU A 114 7.31 -7.94 0.84
N ASN A 115 6.49 -7.61 -0.16
CA ASN A 115 5.06 -7.75 -0.04
C ASN A 115 4.61 -9.20 0.12
N ARG A 116 5.20 -10.14 -0.63
CA ARG A 116 4.93 -11.58 -0.46
C ARG A 116 5.32 -12.05 0.93
N ASN A 117 6.55 -11.76 1.37
CA ASN A 117 7.02 -12.10 2.72
C ASN A 117 6.09 -11.53 3.80
N ARG A 118 5.60 -10.30 3.60
CA ARG A 118 4.61 -9.67 4.48
C ARG A 118 3.29 -10.42 4.51
N GLN A 119 2.78 -10.86 3.37
CA GLN A 119 1.55 -11.64 3.29
C GLN A 119 1.71 -12.99 3.99
N ASP A 120 2.85 -13.66 3.82
CA ASP A 120 3.14 -14.94 4.46
C ASP A 120 3.18 -14.82 5.98
N ILE A 121 3.97 -13.87 6.51
CA ILE A 121 4.05 -13.59 7.95
C ILE A 121 2.67 -13.20 8.50
N GLN A 122 1.94 -12.34 7.78
CA GLN A 122 0.59 -11.94 8.16
C GLN A 122 -0.34 -13.15 8.26
N GLN A 123 -0.31 -14.05 7.28
CA GLN A 123 -1.19 -15.22 7.25
C GLN A 123 -0.90 -16.15 8.43
N THR A 124 0.37 -16.45 8.69
CA THR A 124 0.77 -17.26 9.86
C THR A 124 0.24 -16.67 11.16
N ILE A 125 0.40 -15.36 11.37
CA ILE A 125 -0.05 -14.70 12.59
C ILE A 125 -1.59 -14.65 12.69
N VAL A 126 -2.30 -14.47 11.57
CA VAL A 126 -3.77 -14.55 11.55
C VAL A 126 -4.24 -15.94 11.98
N ASP A 127 -3.65 -17.00 11.43
CA ASP A 127 -4.05 -18.38 11.75
C ASP A 127 -3.80 -18.70 13.24
N GLU A 128 -2.65 -18.31 13.78
CA GLU A 128 -2.34 -18.43 15.21
C GLU A 128 -3.30 -17.61 16.08
N ALA A 129 -3.57 -16.36 15.69
CA ALA A 129 -4.48 -15.48 16.43
C ALA A 129 -5.90 -16.05 16.46
N LEU A 130 -6.43 -16.56 15.34
CA LEU A 130 -7.74 -17.20 15.27
C LEU A 130 -7.83 -18.43 16.19
N LEU A 131 -6.78 -19.25 16.23
CA LEU A 131 -6.71 -20.39 17.15
C LEU A 131 -6.76 -19.93 18.61
N LYS A 132 -6.00 -18.88 18.96
CA LYS A 132 -5.98 -18.33 20.32
C LYS A 132 -7.33 -17.73 20.72
N VAL A 133 -8.00 -16.96 19.85
CA VAL A 133 -9.34 -16.42 20.17
C VAL A 133 -10.31 -17.54 20.53
N ASN A 134 -10.37 -18.59 19.69
CA ASN A 134 -11.30 -19.70 19.90
C ASN A 134 -10.97 -20.56 21.12
N ALA A 135 -9.70 -20.60 21.54
CA ALA A 135 -9.25 -21.41 22.66
C ALA A 135 -9.27 -20.67 24.01
N GLU A 136 -9.02 -19.37 24.00
CA GLU A 136 -8.69 -18.60 25.20
C GLU A 136 -9.71 -17.50 25.53
N CYS A 137 -10.45 -16.97 24.55
CA CYS A 137 -11.37 -15.85 24.77
C CYS A 137 -12.81 -16.30 25.04
N ASP A 138 -13.47 -15.64 25.99
CA ASP A 138 -14.92 -15.79 26.24
C ASP A 138 -15.68 -14.64 25.57
N LEU A 139 -15.97 -14.83 24.27
CA LEU A 139 -16.61 -13.82 23.43
C LEU A 139 -18.02 -13.39 23.91
N GLN A 140 -18.65 -14.15 24.83
CA GLN A 140 -19.96 -13.77 25.39
C GLN A 140 -19.84 -12.80 26.56
N ASN A 141 -18.74 -12.87 27.31
CA ASN A 141 -18.55 -12.12 28.55
C ASN A 141 -17.43 -11.07 28.46
N GLU A 142 -16.57 -11.14 27.44
CA GLU A 142 -15.46 -10.21 27.21
C GLU A 142 -15.84 -9.12 26.21
N ASN A 143 -15.43 -7.88 26.51
CA ASN A 143 -15.71 -6.71 25.65
C ASN A 143 -14.58 -6.41 24.63
N ALA A 144 -13.48 -7.15 24.69
CA ALA A 144 -12.32 -6.94 23.83
C ALA A 144 -11.50 -8.22 23.70
N ILE A 145 -10.93 -8.43 22.53
CA ILE A 145 -9.96 -9.49 22.26
C ILE A 145 -8.55 -8.93 22.48
N VAL A 146 -7.79 -9.53 23.39
CA VAL A 146 -6.39 -9.16 23.66
C VAL A 146 -5.53 -10.39 23.47
N LEU A 147 -4.66 -10.36 22.47
CA LEU A 147 -3.80 -11.49 22.11
C LEU A 147 -2.33 -11.07 22.13
N TRP A 148 -1.47 -12.04 22.41
CA TRP A 148 -0.02 -11.90 22.35
C TRP A 148 0.62 -13.26 22.03
N GLU A 149 1.73 -13.23 21.31
CA GLU A 149 2.63 -14.38 21.12
C GLU A 149 4.06 -13.88 20.86
N GLU A 150 5.05 -14.65 21.27
CA GLU A 150 6.44 -14.37 20.95
C GLU A 150 6.71 -14.58 19.45
N GLY A 151 7.45 -13.66 18.83
CA GLY A 151 7.80 -13.74 17.41
C GLY A 151 6.78 -13.12 16.45
N TRP A 152 5.62 -12.66 16.93
CA TRP A 152 4.69 -11.88 16.10
C TRP A 152 5.32 -10.57 15.63
N HIS A 153 5.45 -10.42 14.31
CA HIS A 153 6.15 -9.29 13.73
C HIS A 153 5.33 -7.99 13.85
N GLN A 154 5.89 -6.97 14.52
CA GLN A 154 5.23 -5.68 14.79
C GLN A 154 4.66 -4.99 13.54
N GLY A 155 5.33 -5.11 12.40
CA GLY A 155 4.91 -4.51 11.12
C GLY A 155 3.58 -5.02 10.55
N VAL A 156 3.06 -6.15 11.02
CA VAL A 156 1.80 -6.73 10.52
C VAL A 156 0.66 -6.79 11.55
N ILE A 157 0.92 -6.53 12.84
CA ILE A 157 -0.06 -6.64 13.93
C ILE A 157 -1.34 -5.84 13.65
N GLY A 158 -1.23 -4.62 13.12
CA GLY A 158 -2.40 -3.80 12.80
C GLY A 158 -3.31 -4.43 11.73
N ILE A 159 -2.72 -5.14 10.76
CA ILE A 159 -3.47 -5.84 9.70
C ILE A 159 -4.16 -7.08 10.29
N VAL A 160 -3.43 -7.84 11.12
CA VAL A 160 -3.97 -8.99 11.85
C VAL A 160 -5.15 -8.56 12.72
N ALA A 161 -4.98 -7.52 13.54
CA ALA A 161 -6.05 -7.01 14.41
C ALA A 161 -7.30 -6.59 13.63
N SER A 162 -7.11 -5.96 12.46
CA SER A 162 -8.23 -5.60 11.57
C SER A 162 -8.96 -6.85 11.07
N ARG A 163 -8.21 -7.92 10.73
CA ARG A 163 -8.79 -9.19 10.28
C ARG A 163 -9.54 -9.92 11.39
N ILE A 164 -9.01 -9.94 12.61
CA ILE A 164 -9.68 -10.54 13.77
C ILE A 164 -10.99 -9.81 14.08
N LYS A 165 -11.00 -8.47 14.00
CA LYS A 165 -12.21 -7.65 14.15
C LYS A 165 -13.26 -7.90 13.05
N GLU A 166 -12.86 -8.29 11.84
CA GLU A 166 -13.81 -8.63 10.78
C GLU A 166 -14.49 -9.99 11.02
N GLU A 167 -13.81 -10.91 11.70
CA GLU A 167 -14.30 -12.26 11.97
C GLU A 167 -15.20 -12.34 13.22
N PHE A 168 -14.91 -11.54 14.26
CA PHE A 168 -15.61 -11.54 15.55
C PHE A 168 -16.22 -10.16 15.87
#